data_AF-A0A4S9GRF1-F1
#
_entry.id   AF-A0A4S9GRF1-F1
#
_cell.length_a   1.000
_cell.length_b   1.000
_cell.length_c   1.000
_cell.angle_alpha   90.00
_cell.angle_beta   90.00
_cell.angle_gamma   90.00
#
_symmetry.space_group_name_H-M   'P 1'
#
loop_
_entity.id
_entity.type
_entity.pdbx_description
1 polymer ?
#
loop_
_entity_poly.entity_id
_entity_poly.type
_entity_poly.pdbx_seq_one_letter_code
_entity_poly.pdbx_strand_id
1 'polypeptide(L)'
;MFPIYRDFTTGFGTARLELAKPKLCSSGVLPLTIHQHTFTRSNMESDIGFQAALEEARKGAAEGGVPIGACLVGADGKILVGATEVVMGSGLIDTLHDAKKHKAEIGALENAGRLPATAYQGATMYTTLSPCDMCTGACILYKVKRVVLGENKTFVGGEDYLKQRGIEVVNVNSAECEDLMKKFINEHPEEWNEDIGEQ
;
A
#
# COMPACT_ATOMS: atom_id res chain seq x y z
N MET A 1 -13.15 -41.66 10.69
CA MET A 1 -12.88 -40.26 10.30
C MET A 1 -13.20 -40.16 8.82
N PHE A 2 -14.41 -39.72 8.51
CA PHE A 2 -14.97 -39.69 7.17
C PHE A 2 -14.47 -38.42 6.44
N PRO A 3 -13.97 -38.51 5.20
CA PRO A 3 -13.71 -37.34 4.41
C PRO A 3 -15.03 -36.76 3.89
N ILE A 4 -15.23 -35.48 4.18
CA ILE A 4 -16.28 -34.62 3.63
C ILE A 4 -15.92 -34.29 2.17
N TYR A 5 -16.77 -34.69 1.23
CA TYR A 5 -16.69 -34.30 -0.19
C TYR A 5 -17.71 -33.18 -0.47
N ARG A 6 -17.34 -32.21 -1.33
CA ARG A 6 -18.29 -31.27 -1.94
C ARG A 6 -18.37 -31.57 -3.43
N ASP A 7 -19.55 -31.98 -3.88
CA ASP A 7 -19.88 -32.12 -5.28
C ASP A 7 -20.10 -30.74 -5.90
N PHE A 8 -19.49 -30.48 -7.06
CA PHE A 8 -19.87 -29.39 -7.94
C PHE A 8 -20.48 -29.99 -9.20
N THR A 9 -21.78 -29.76 -9.42
CA THR A 9 -22.49 -30.10 -10.65
C THR A 9 -22.39 -28.93 -11.62
N THR A 10 -21.52 -29.04 -12.61
CA THR A 10 -21.57 -28.19 -13.82
C THR A 10 -22.06 -29.05 -14.99
N GLY A 11 -22.96 -28.51 -15.81
CA GLY A 11 -23.74 -29.22 -16.84
C GLY A 11 -22.98 -29.80 -18.04
N PHE A 12 -21.72 -30.20 -17.88
CA PHE A 12 -20.90 -30.86 -18.89
C PHE A 12 -20.01 -31.92 -18.23
N GLY A 13 -20.49 -33.16 -18.11
CA GLY A 13 -19.68 -34.37 -17.90
C GLY A 13 -18.98 -34.54 -16.55
N THR A 14 -18.85 -35.78 -16.10
CA THR A 14 -18.09 -36.15 -14.90
C THR A 14 -16.60 -36.27 -15.22
N ALA A 15 -15.79 -35.31 -14.78
CA ALA A 15 -14.33 -35.42 -14.81
C ALA A 15 -13.80 -35.83 -13.42
N ARG A 16 -13.14 -36.99 -13.36
CA ARG A 16 -12.51 -37.54 -12.16
C ARG A 16 -11.03 -37.19 -12.18
N LEU A 17 -10.61 -36.17 -11.42
CA LEU A 17 -9.19 -35.83 -11.28
C LEU A 17 -8.61 -36.60 -10.09
N GLU A 18 -7.80 -37.61 -10.37
CA GLU A 18 -7.06 -38.36 -9.36
C GLU A 18 -5.86 -37.52 -8.89
N LEU A 19 -5.75 -37.30 -7.57
CA LEU A 19 -4.59 -36.67 -6.95
C LEU A 19 -3.38 -37.60 -7.06
N ALA A 20 -2.50 -37.33 -8.03
CA ALA A 20 -1.20 -37.98 -8.12
C ALA A 20 -0.33 -37.59 -6.90
N LYS A 21 0.06 -38.59 -6.11
CA LYS A 21 1.06 -38.45 -5.04
C LYS A 21 2.43 -38.15 -5.66
N PRO A 22 3.16 -37.10 -5.26
CA PRO A 22 4.50 -36.89 -5.78
C PRO A 22 5.45 -37.97 -5.23
N LYS A 23 6.10 -38.69 -6.16
CA LYS A 23 7.22 -39.59 -5.89
C LYS A 23 8.40 -38.77 -5.33
N LEU A 24 8.92 -39.19 -4.18
CA LEU A 24 10.25 -38.76 -3.71
C LEU A 24 11.28 -39.22 -4.74
N CYS A 25 11.92 -38.28 -5.44
CA CYS A 25 13.15 -38.54 -6.18
C CYS A 25 14.27 -37.74 -5.51
N SER A 26 15.30 -38.47 -5.12
CA SER A 26 16.53 -38.00 -4.51
C SER A 26 17.40 -37.26 -5.51
N SER A 27 18.24 -36.37 -4.97
CA SER A 27 19.35 -35.62 -5.60
C SER A 27 19.01 -34.27 -6.25
N GLY A 28 19.68 -33.23 -5.74
CA GLY A 28 19.76 -31.91 -6.38
C GLY A 28 18.91 -30.80 -5.77
N VAL A 29 19.01 -30.54 -4.47
CA VAL A 29 18.51 -29.28 -3.91
C VAL A 29 19.46 -28.16 -4.35
N LEU A 30 19.13 -27.44 -5.42
CA LEU A 30 19.68 -26.11 -5.65
C LEU A 30 19.01 -25.17 -4.63
N PRO A 31 19.75 -24.56 -3.70
CA PRO A 31 19.16 -23.55 -2.84
C PRO A 31 18.93 -22.31 -3.70
N LEU A 32 17.67 -21.98 -3.98
CA LEU A 32 17.30 -20.62 -4.35
C LEU A 32 17.44 -19.75 -3.09
N THR A 33 18.69 -19.37 -2.81
CA THR A 33 19.01 -18.31 -1.87
C THR A 33 18.46 -17.02 -2.47
N ILE A 34 17.35 -16.52 -1.89
CA ILE A 34 16.92 -15.14 -2.14
C ILE A 34 18.00 -14.27 -1.52
N HIS A 35 18.95 -13.82 -2.34
CA HIS A 35 19.94 -12.83 -1.94
C HIS A 35 19.21 -11.60 -1.44
N GLN A 36 19.61 -11.09 -0.28
CA GLN A 36 19.18 -9.78 0.22
C GLN A 36 19.43 -8.75 -0.89
N HIS A 37 18.36 -8.36 -1.58
CA HIS A 37 18.43 -7.36 -2.63
C HIS A 37 18.83 -6.04 -1.97
N THR A 38 20.01 -5.55 -2.31
CA THR A 38 20.37 -4.15 -2.11
C THR A 38 19.42 -3.33 -2.96
N PHE A 39 18.46 -2.67 -2.31
CA PHE A 39 17.50 -1.80 -2.98
C PHE A 39 18.22 -0.56 -3.49
N THR A 40 18.46 -0.49 -4.80
CA THR A 40 18.87 0.75 -5.46
C THR A 40 17.63 1.62 -5.72
N ARG A 41 17.82 2.94 -5.77
CA ARG A 41 16.74 3.91 -6.02
C ARG A 41 15.98 3.63 -7.32
N SER A 42 16.67 3.19 -8.37
CA SER A 42 16.06 2.79 -9.65
C SER A 42 15.15 1.56 -9.57
N ASN A 43 15.37 0.68 -8.59
CA ASN A 43 14.58 -0.55 -8.44
C ASN A 43 13.28 -0.30 -7.68
N MET A 44 13.21 0.74 -6.85
CA MET A 44 12.01 1.07 -6.07
C MET A 44 10.88 1.66 -6.90
N GLU A 45 11.19 2.47 -7.92
CA GLU A 45 10.15 3.03 -8.78
C GLU A 45 9.43 1.94 -9.58
N SER A 46 10.13 0.87 -9.96
CA SER A 46 9.54 -0.32 -10.58
C SER A 46 8.97 -1.36 -9.60
N ASP A 47 9.07 -1.11 -8.29
CA ASP A 47 8.59 -2.06 -7.28
C ASP A 47 7.07 -2.22 -7.37
N ILE A 48 6.58 -3.45 -7.27
CA ILE A 48 5.15 -3.76 -7.46
C ILE A 48 4.26 -3.05 -6.42
N GLY A 49 4.76 -2.86 -5.19
CA GLY A 49 4.03 -2.12 -4.15
C GLY A 49 3.96 -0.63 -4.45
N PHE A 50 5.05 -0.06 -4.97
CA PHE A 50 5.07 1.34 -5.37
C PHE A 50 4.19 1.60 -6.58
N GLN A 51 4.24 0.75 -7.61
CA GLN A 51 3.37 0.83 -8.78
C GLN A 51 1.89 0.70 -8.42
N ALA A 52 1.55 -0.15 -7.44
CA ALA A 52 0.19 -0.24 -6.93
C ALA A 52 -0.26 1.07 -6.25
N ALA A 53 0.58 1.67 -5.40
CA ALA A 53 0.27 2.96 -4.77
C ALA A 53 0.11 4.10 -5.81
N LEU A 54 0.99 4.13 -6.82
CA LEU A 54 0.93 5.12 -7.89
C LEU A 54 -0.33 4.98 -8.75
N GLU A 55 -0.77 3.75 -9.02
CA GLU A 55 -2.02 3.52 -9.75
C GLU A 55 -3.25 4.00 -8.97
N GLU A 56 -3.26 3.86 -7.64
CA GLU A 56 -4.31 4.44 -6.79
C GLU A 56 -4.29 5.98 -6.85
N ALA A 57 -3.12 6.62 -6.80
CA ALA A 57 -3.00 8.08 -6.97
C ALA A 57 -3.53 8.57 -8.33
N ARG A 58 -3.25 7.83 -9.41
CA ARG A 58 -3.78 8.14 -10.75
C ARG A 58 -5.30 8.06 -10.81
N LYS A 59 -5.90 7.08 -10.12
CA LYS A 59 -7.36 6.95 -10.03
C LYS A 59 -7.96 8.13 -9.28
N GLY A 60 -7.41 8.50 -8.13
CA GLY A 60 -7.85 9.66 -7.35
C GLY A 60 -7.82 10.94 -8.20
N ALA A 61 -6.71 11.16 -8.91
CA ALA A 61 -6.58 12.28 -9.85
C ALA A 61 -7.64 12.26 -10.96
N ALA A 62 -7.93 11.08 -11.54
CA ALA A 62 -8.91 10.94 -12.61
C ALA A 62 -10.36 11.13 -12.14
N GLU A 63 -10.63 10.85 -10.87
CA GLU A 63 -11.92 11.07 -10.20
C GLU A 63 -12.08 12.53 -9.71
N GLY A 64 -11.02 13.34 -9.80
CA GLY A 64 -11.01 14.75 -9.38
C GLY A 64 -10.75 14.95 -7.88
N GLY A 65 -10.26 13.92 -7.18
CA GLY A 65 -9.84 14.02 -5.78
C GLY A 65 -8.34 14.27 -5.62
N VAL A 66 -7.88 14.28 -4.37
CA VAL A 66 -6.47 14.43 -4.01
C VAL A 66 -5.67 13.23 -4.55
N PRO A 67 -4.59 13.44 -5.34
CA PRO A 67 -3.89 12.35 -6.04
C PRO A 67 -2.87 11.65 -5.14
N ILE A 68 -3.32 11.16 -3.99
CA ILE A 68 -2.52 10.40 -3.04
C ILE A 68 -3.01 8.95 -3.05
N GLY A 69 -2.07 8.02 -3.13
CA GLY A 69 -2.34 6.59 -3.14
C GLY A 69 -1.38 5.85 -2.23
N ALA A 70 -1.86 4.74 -1.66
CA ALA A 70 -1.07 3.92 -0.76
C ALA A 70 -1.32 2.43 -0.98
N CYS A 71 -0.32 1.62 -0.63
CA CYS A 71 -0.37 0.17 -0.72
C CYS A 71 0.38 -0.47 0.44
N LEU A 72 -0.27 -1.42 1.12
CA LEU A 72 0.37 -2.20 2.16
C LEU A 72 0.82 -3.55 1.59
N VAL A 73 2.11 -3.87 1.74
CA VAL A 73 2.70 -5.12 1.29
C VAL A 73 3.22 -5.90 2.49
N GLY A 74 2.84 -7.17 2.59
CA GLY A 74 3.26 -8.06 3.67
C GLY A 74 4.74 -8.45 3.55
N ALA A 75 5.29 -9.00 4.64
CA ALA A 75 6.69 -9.46 4.66
C ALA A 75 6.99 -10.59 3.66
N ASP A 76 5.96 -11.31 3.21
CA ASP A 76 6.05 -12.35 2.16
C ASP A 76 6.01 -11.77 0.74
N GLY A 77 6.01 -10.44 0.60
CA GLY A 77 5.99 -9.73 -0.69
C GLY A 77 4.61 -9.69 -1.35
N LYS A 78 3.56 -10.18 -0.69
CA LYS A 78 2.21 -10.09 -1.24
C LYS A 78 1.61 -8.74 -0.93
N ILE A 79 1.00 -8.13 -1.94
CA ILE A 79 0.11 -6.99 -1.73
C ILE A 79 -1.02 -7.47 -0.82
N LEU A 80 -1.13 -6.84 0.34
CA LEU A 80 -2.22 -7.08 1.25
C LEU A 80 -3.44 -6.36 0.67
N VAL A 81 -3.35 -5.03 0.48
CA VAL A 81 -4.37 -4.19 -0.17
C VAL A 81 -3.77 -2.85 -0.66
N GLY A 82 -4.40 -2.21 -1.66
CA GLY A 82 -4.16 -0.81 -2.06
C GLY A 82 -5.36 0.09 -1.71
N ALA A 83 -5.13 1.39 -1.56
CA ALA A 83 -6.18 2.38 -1.36
C ALA A 83 -5.85 3.72 -2.03
N THR A 84 -6.87 4.28 -2.65
CA THR A 84 -6.89 5.65 -3.20
C THR A 84 -7.40 6.60 -2.12
N GLU A 85 -6.80 7.78 -2.03
CA GLU A 85 -7.43 8.92 -1.36
C GLU A 85 -8.54 9.47 -2.27
N VAL A 86 -9.78 9.43 -1.79
CA VAL A 86 -10.93 9.93 -2.54
C VAL A 86 -11.52 11.09 -1.77
N VAL A 87 -11.27 12.30 -2.24
CA VAL A 87 -12.02 13.49 -1.83
C VAL A 87 -12.99 13.82 -2.95
N MET A 88 -14.29 13.77 -2.66
CA MET A 88 -15.35 14.16 -3.59
C MET A 88 -16.03 15.41 -3.05
N GLY A 89 -15.60 16.56 -3.56
CA GLY A 89 -16.30 17.83 -3.41
C GLY A 89 -15.94 18.63 -2.15
N SER A 90 -16.21 19.94 -2.24
CA SER A 90 -15.94 21.01 -1.26
C SER A 90 -16.74 20.89 0.06
N GLY A 91 -16.92 19.67 0.56
CA GLY A 91 -17.59 19.41 1.82
C GLY A 91 -16.55 19.23 2.90
N LEU A 92 -16.72 19.96 4.00
CA LEU A 92 -16.05 19.70 5.27
C LEU A 92 -15.99 18.20 5.53
N ILE A 93 -14.88 17.73 6.12
CA ILE A 93 -14.79 16.39 6.72
C ILE A 93 -15.89 16.24 7.79
N ASP A 94 -17.08 15.87 7.36
CA ASP A 94 -18.29 15.88 8.20
C ASP A 94 -18.39 14.63 9.08
N THR A 95 -17.64 13.57 8.74
CA THR A 95 -17.62 12.33 9.53
C THR A 95 -16.21 11.76 9.71
N LEU A 96 -16.03 10.97 10.78
CA LEU A 96 -14.83 10.16 10.99
C LEU A 96 -14.59 9.13 9.89
N HIS A 97 -15.63 8.77 9.14
CA HIS A 97 -15.50 7.84 8.02
C HIS A 97 -14.92 8.55 6.79
N ASP A 98 -15.28 9.81 6.61
CA ASP A 98 -14.73 10.67 5.57
C ASP A 98 -13.27 10.98 5.92
N ALA A 99 -12.96 11.38 7.16
CA ALA A 99 -11.59 11.68 7.61
C ALA A 99 -10.56 10.55 7.36
N LYS A 100 -11.01 9.29 7.35
CA LYS A 100 -10.16 8.12 7.06
C LYS A 100 -9.95 7.89 5.56
N LYS A 101 -10.94 8.24 4.74
CA LYS A 101 -10.86 8.21 3.28
C LYS A 101 -10.01 9.35 2.71
N HIS A 102 -9.84 10.42 3.49
CA HIS A 102 -8.94 11.55 3.22
C HIS A 102 -7.47 11.22 3.42
N LYS A 103 -7.08 10.01 3.85
CA LYS A 103 -5.66 9.62 3.87
C LYS A 103 -5.47 8.25 3.28
N ALA A 104 -4.79 8.16 2.15
CA ALA A 104 -4.56 6.89 1.47
C ALA A 104 -3.96 5.82 2.39
N GLU A 105 -3.01 6.16 3.27
CA GLU A 105 -2.35 5.17 4.14
C GLU A 105 -3.31 4.59 5.19
N ILE A 106 -4.23 5.42 5.71
CA ILE A 106 -5.27 4.94 6.63
C ILE A 106 -6.27 4.07 5.88
N GLY A 107 -6.67 4.49 4.67
CA GLY A 107 -7.50 3.69 3.77
C GLY A 107 -6.88 2.33 3.46
N ALA A 108 -5.56 2.26 3.22
CA ALA A 108 -4.87 1.00 2.95
C ALA A 108 -4.89 0.06 4.15
N LEU A 109 -4.69 0.59 5.37
CA LEU A 109 -4.81 -0.17 6.61
C LEU A 109 -6.25 -0.62 6.87
N GLU A 110 -7.24 0.21 6.58
CA GLU A 110 -8.66 -0.12 6.75
C GLU A 110 -9.10 -1.21 5.76
N ASN A 111 -8.74 -1.06 4.48
CA ASN A 111 -9.05 -2.04 3.44
C ASN A 111 -8.39 -3.39 3.70
N ALA A 112 -7.20 -3.42 4.32
CA ALA A 112 -6.56 -4.66 4.80
C ALA A 112 -7.39 -5.41 5.84
N GLY A 113 -8.32 -4.73 6.49
CA GLY A 113 -9.23 -5.30 7.46
C GLY A 113 -8.53 -5.80 8.72
N ARG A 114 -9.21 -6.66 9.48
CA ARG A 114 -8.67 -7.19 10.73
C ARG A 114 -7.67 -8.30 10.45
N LEU A 115 -6.39 -7.94 10.43
CA LEU A 115 -5.27 -8.88 10.37
C LEU A 115 -4.66 -9.11 11.77
N PRO A 116 -4.04 -10.28 12.03
CA PRO A 116 -3.25 -10.48 13.23
C PRO A 116 -2.07 -9.51 13.27
N ALA A 117 -1.64 -9.11 14.47
CA ALA A 117 -0.52 -8.16 14.63
C ALA A 117 0.78 -8.62 13.93
N THR A 118 0.97 -9.93 13.77
CA THR A 118 2.12 -10.51 13.06
C THR A 118 2.10 -10.25 11.55
N ALA A 119 0.96 -9.95 10.94
CA ALA A 119 0.87 -9.65 9.51
C ALA A 119 1.54 -8.32 9.14
N TYR A 120 1.58 -7.37 10.08
CA TYR A 120 2.20 -6.05 9.89
C TYR A 120 3.70 -6.05 10.20
N GLN A 121 4.18 -7.06 10.95
CA GLN A 121 5.60 -7.19 11.24
C GLN A 121 6.36 -7.53 9.97
N GLY A 122 7.31 -6.68 9.59
CA GLY A 122 8.04 -6.83 8.33
C GLY A 122 7.29 -6.28 7.11
N ALA A 123 6.07 -5.78 7.27
CA ALA A 123 5.32 -5.15 6.20
C ALA A 123 5.98 -3.83 5.75
N THR A 124 5.76 -3.49 4.48
CA THR A 124 6.15 -2.21 3.88
C THR A 124 4.89 -1.42 3.54
N MET A 125 4.80 -0.18 4.01
CA MET A 125 3.81 0.79 3.54
C MET A 125 4.40 1.55 2.36
N TYR A 126 3.73 1.52 1.22
CA TYR A 126 4.03 2.39 0.08
C TYR A 126 3.01 3.52 0.08
N THR A 127 3.46 4.75 -0.13
CA THR A 127 2.62 5.94 -0.26
C THR A 127 3.20 6.85 -1.33
N THR A 128 2.38 7.56 -2.09
CA THR A 128 2.89 8.47 -3.14
C THR A 128 3.42 9.78 -2.60
N LEU A 129 3.04 10.16 -1.37
CA LEU A 129 3.44 11.40 -0.71
C LEU A 129 4.04 11.11 0.67
N SER A 130 4.89 12.01 1.19
CA SER A 130 5.32 11.93 2.59
C SER A 130 4.12 11.83 3.54
N PRO A 131 4.09 10.88 4.48
CA PRO A 131 2.95 10.68 5.37
C PRO A 131 2.82 11.82 6.39
N CYS A 132 1.61 12.33 6.62
CA CYS A 132 1.31 13.27 7.70
C CYS A 132 1.48 12.62 9.09
N ASP A 133 1.33 13.40 10.16
CA ASP A 133 1.50 12.90 11.54
C ASP A 133 0.51 11.78 11.91
N MET A 134 -0.71 11.83 11.38
CA MET A 134 -1.71 10.77 11.58
C MET A 134 -1.25 9.44 10.96
N CYS A 135 -0.88 9.46 9.68
CA CYS A 135 -0.41 8.28 8.95
C CYS A 135 0.91 7.74 9.52
N THR A 136 1.78 8.65 9.95
CA THR A 136 3.01 8.33 10.67
C THR A 136 2.73 7.58 11.97
N GLY A 137 1.80 8.09 12.79
CA GLY A 137 1.36 7.43 14.02
C GLY A 137 0.79 6.04 13.76
N ALA A 138 -0.01 5.88 12.71
CA ALA A 138 -0.56 4.58 12.31
C ALA A 138 0.53 3.57 11.93
N CYS A 139 1.50 3.97 11.10
CA CYS A 139 2.65 3.14 10.74
C CYS A 139 3.44 2.68 11.97
N ILE A 140 3.68 3.60 12.92
CA ILE A 140 4.36 3.29 14.20
C ILE A 140 3.55 2.30 15.04
N LEU A 141 2.24 2.52 15.17
CA LEU A 141 1.36 1.68 15.98
C LEU A 141 1.33 0.24 15.46
N TYR A 142 1.18 0.07 14.14
CA TYR A 142 1.17 -1.24 13.48
C TYR A 142 2.56 -1.85 13.31
N LYS A 143 3.63 -1.12 13.67
CA LYS A 143 5.03 -1.58 13.62
C LYS A 143 5.44 -2.02 12.22
N VAL A 144 5.02 -1.27 11.20
CA VAL A 144 5.52 -1.49 9.84
C VAL A 144 7.04 -1.37 9.85
N LYS A 145 7.73 -2.20 9.07
CA LYS A 145 9.19 -2.22 9.09
C LYS A 145 9.78 -1.10 8.24
N ARG A 146 9.08 -0.74 7.18
CA ARG A 146 9.52 0.22 6.17
C ARG A 146 8.35 1.04 5.64
N VAL A 147 8.63 2.30 5.33
CA VAL A 147 7.77 3.21 4.57
C VAL A 147 8.54 3.65 3.32
N VAL A 148 7.95 3.43 2.15
CA VAL A 148 8.47 3.87 0.86
C VAL A 148 7.55 4.97 0.35
N LEU A 149 8.06 6.19 0.23
CA LEU A 149 7.32 7.36 -0.21
C LEU A 149 7.74 7.79 -1.62
N GLY A 150 6.76 8.22 -2.43
CA GLY A 150 6.99 8.67 -3.80
C GLY A 150 7.78 9.97 -3.85
N GLU A 151 7.34 10.98 -3.11
CA GLU A 151 7.99 12.28 -3.05
C GLU A 151 7.70 13.01 -1.73
N ASN A 152 8.51 14.03 -1.44
CA ASN A 152 8.39 14.86 -0.23
C ASN A 152 8.78 16.33 -0.46
N LYS A 153 8.61 16.82 -1.69
CA LYS A 153 8.87 18.23 -2.04
C LYS A 153 7.61 19.06 -1.95
N THR A 154 6.44 18.48 -2.27
CA THR A 154 5.17 19.21 -2.18
C THR A 154 4.64 19.25 -0.75
N PHE A 155 4.94 18.21 0.03
CA PHE A 155 4.59 18.10 1.44
C PHE A 155 5.62 17.25 2.18
N VAL A 156 5.93 17.63 3.42
CA VAL A 156 6.76 16.85 4.35
C VAL A 156 6.02 16.73 5.66
N GLY A 157 5.77 15.49 6.08
CA GLY A 157 5.16 15.17 7.37
C GLY A 157 6.14 14.51 8.33
N GLY A 158 5.73 13.40 8.93
CA GLY A 158 6.42 12.76 10.05
C GLY A 158 7.60 11.83 9.69
N GLU A 159 8.27 12.03 8.54
CA GLU A 159 9.34 11.13 8.06
C GLU A 159 10.47 10.93 9.08
N ASP A 160 10.91 12.01 9.71
CA ASP A 160 12.02 11.94 10.66
C ASP A 160 11.60 11.24 11.96
N TYR A 161 10.32 11.35 12.33
CA TYR A 161 9.81 10.61 13.48
C TYR A 161 9.71 9.11 13.19
N LEU A 162 9.34 8.70 11.97
CA LEU A 162 9.42 7.29 11.54
C LEU A 162 10.85 6.74 11.72
N LYS A 163 11.85 7.48 11.22
CA LYS A 163 13.27 7.10 11.33
C LYS A 163 13.71 6.98 12.80
N GLN A 164 13.34 7.94 13.65
CA GLN A 164 13.64 7.91 15.09
C GLN A 164 13.03 6.70 15.80
N ARG A 165 11.89 6.20 15.31
CA ARG A 165 11.23 5.00 15.83
C ARG A 165 11.77 3.69 15.24
N GLY A 166 12.84 3.76 14.42
CA GLY A 166 13.52 2.61 13.84
C GLY A 166 12.81 2.02 12.63
N ILE A 167 11.91 2.77 12.00
CA ILE A 167 11.26 2.41 10.73
C ILE A 167 12.16 2.90 9.59
N GLU A 168 12.43 2.03 8.63
CA GLU A 168 13.17 2.40 7.42
C GLU A 168 12.30 3.33 6.57
N VAL A 169 12.84 4.49 6.16
CA VAL A 169 12.14 5.42 5.27
C VAL A 169 12.94 5.57 3.98
N VAL A 170 12.28 5.31 2.85
CA VAL A 170 12.89 5.40 1.52
C VAL A 170 12.08 6.36 0.68
N ASN A 171 12.72 7.41 0.18
CA ASN A 171 12.12 8.33 -0.78
C ASN A 171 12.54 7.96 -2.21
N VAL A 172 11.57 7.57 -3.04
CA VAL A 172 11.78 7.19 -4.44
C VAL A 172 12.19 8.40 -5.29
N ASN A 173 11.72 9.59 -4.91
CA ASN A 173 11.81 10.85 -5.65
C ASN A 173 11.18 10.71 -7.04
N SER A 174 9.97 10.16 -7.10
CA SER A 174 9.23 9.98 -8.33
C SER A 174 8.76 11.33 -8.86
N ALA A 175 9.17 11.65 -10.08
CA ALA A 175 8.75 12.87 -10.76
C ALA A 175 7.23 12.86 -11.03
N GLU A 176 6.65 11.68 -11.28
CA GLU A 176 5.23 11.55 -11.54
C GLU A 176 4.38 11.87 -10.30
N CYS A 177 4.77 11.38 -9.12
CA CYS A 177 4.09 11.76 -7.87
C CYS A 177 4.17 13.28 -7.63
N GLU A 178 5.35 13.87 -7.86
CA GLU A 178 5.57 15.30 -7.67
C GLU A 178 4.71 16.13 -8.62
N ASP A 179 4.60 15.72 -9.89
CA ASP A 179 3.82 16.42 -10.91
C ASP A 179 2.31 16.32 -10.65
N LEU A 180 1.82 15.14 -10.23
CA LEU A 180 0.42 14.94 -9.86
C LEU A 180 0.02 15.86 -8.69
N MET A 181 0.83 15.88 -7.62
CA MET A 181 0.56 16.72 -6.46
C MET A 181 0.64 18.21 -6.79
N LYS A 182 1.67 18.65 -7.52
CA LYS A 182 1.77 20.06 -7.93
C LYS A 182 0.57 20.48 -8.77
N LYS A 183 0.13 19.64 -9.69
CA LYS A 183 -1.05 19.93 -10.52
C LYS A 183 -2.28 20.12 -9.63
N PHE A 184 -2.53 19.18 -8.72
CA PHE A 184 -3.67 19.27 -7.80
C PHE A 184 -3.60 20.51 -6.91
N ILE A 185 -2.47 20.78 -6.25
CA ILE A 185 -2.29 21.95 -5.37
C ILE A 185 -2.52 23.26 -6.14
N ASN A 186 -2.07 23.35 -7.40
CA ASN A 186 -2.28 24.54 -8.21
C ASN A 186 -3.74 24.73 -8.66
N GLU A 187 -4.45 23.63 -8.94
CA GLU A 187 -5.84 23.65 -9.42
C GLU A 187 -6.84 23.76 -8.25
N HIS A 188 -6.51 23.21 -7.07
CA HIS A 188 -7.37 23.04 -5.90
C HIS A 188 -6.67 23.40 -4.56
N PRO A 189 -6.14 24.62 -4.39
CA PRO A 189 -5.35 24.97 -3.20
C PRO A 189 -6.15 24.96 -1.89
N GLU A 190 -7.42 25.36 -1.92
CA GLU A 190 -8.28 25.36 -0.73
C GLU A 190 -8.57 23.94 -0.23
N GLU A 191 -8.83 23.02 -1.16
CA GLU A 191 -9.08 21.60 -0.84
C GLU A 191 -7.82 20.94 -0.28
N TRP A 192 -6.64 21.30 -0.81
CA TRP A 192 -5.38 20.84 -0.26
C TRP A 192 -5.14 21.37 1.15
N ASN A 193 -5.36 22.66 1.39
CA ASN A 193 -5.19 23.26 2.73
C ASN A 193 -6.13 22.59 3.75
N GLU A 194 -7.39 22.32 3.38
CA GLU A 194 -8.31 21.56 4.22
C GLU A 194 -7.74 20.18 4.58
N ASP A 195 -7.18 19.47 3.60
CA ASP A 195 -6.66 18.12 3.77
C ASP A 195 -5.48 18.05 4.77
N ILE A 196 -4.65 19.10 4.83
CA ILE A 196 -3.55 19.21 5.80
C ILE A 196 -3.90 20.01 7.07
N GLY A 197 -5.13 20.52 7.18
CA GLY A 197 -5.60 21.29 8.33
C GLY A 197 -5.02 22.71 8.40
N GLU A 198 -4.69 23.31 7.26
CA GLU A 198 -4.22 24.69 7.10
C GLU A 198 -5.33 25.61 6.53
N GLN A 199 -5.04 26.92 6.41
CA GLN A 199 -5.92 27.95 5.83
C GLN A 199 -5.32 28.54 4.57
#